data_AF-A0A6P0ZWF5-F1
#
_entry.id   AF-A0A6P0ZWF5-F1
#
_cell.length_a   1.000
_cell.length_b   1.000
_cell.length_c   1.000
_cell.angle_alpha   90.00
_cell.angle_beta   90.00
_cell.angle_gamma   90.00
#
_symmetry.space_group_name_H-M   'P 1'
#
loop_
_entity.id
_entity.type
_entity.pdbx_description
1 polymer ?
#
loop_
_entity_poly.entity_id
_entity_poly.type
_entity_poly.pdbx_seq_one_letter_code
_entity_poly.pdbx_strand_id
1 'polypeptide(L)' 'AIANLDQGMRWQQGDLLEANIGWGLQLVDVETRDRTLQEDGFYFSLIFRPF' A
#
# COMPACT_ATOMS: atom_id res chain seq x y z
N ALA A 1 19.98 -6.47 7.75
CA ALA A 1 18.54 -6.52 8.06
C ALA A 1 17.89 -5.31 7.42
N ILE A 2 16.82 -5.49 6.65
CA ILE A 2 16.03 -4.39 6.08
C ILE A 2 14.92 -4.11 7.10
N ALA A 3 14.79 -2.86 7.55
CA ALA A 3 13.74 -2.45 8.47
C ALA A 3 12.73 -1.59 7.71
N ASN A 4 11.47 -2.01 7.68
CA ASN A 4 10.37 -1.31 7.03
C ASN A 4 9.33 -0.95 8.08
N LEU A 5 8.76 0.24 7.99
CA LEU A 5 7.61 0.67 8.80
C LEU A 5 6.42 0.88 7.88
N ASP A 6 5.38 0.05 8.06
CA ASP A 6 4.17 0.10 7.27
C ASP A 6 3.06 0.82 8.03
N GLN A 7 2.43 1.80 7.39
CA GLN A 7 1.22 2.46 7.89
C GLN A 7 0.14 2.43 6.82
N GLY A 8 -1.09 2.07 7.21
CA GLY A 8 -2.18 1.93 6.26
C GLY A 8 -3.56 2.10 6.88
N MET A 9 -4.53 2.27 6.01
CA MET A 9 -5.95 2.40 6.30
C MET A 9 -6.72 1.31 5.56
N ARG A 10 -7.55 0.59 6.32
CA ARG A 10 -8.55 -0.34 5.79
C ARG A 10 -9.92 0.28 5.96
N TRP A 11 -10.68 0.36 4.88
CA TRP A 11 -12.07 0.78 4.88
C TRP A 11 -12.95 -0.35 4.34
N GLN A 12 -14.04 -0.63 5.04
CA GLN A 12 -15.02 -1.64 4.65
C GLN A 12 -16.43 -1.05 4.76
N GLN A 13 -17.22 -1.16 3.70
CA GLN A 13 -18.63 -0.79 3.67
C GLN A 13 -19.47 -2.05 3.40
N GLY A 14 -19.94 -2.67 4.49
CA GLY A 14 -20.68 -3.93 4.45
C GLY A 14 -19.88 -5.05 3.77
N ASP A 15 -20.57 -5.87 2.98
CA ASP A 15 -19.95 -6.95 2.20
C ASP A 15 -19.62 -6.53 0.75
N LEU A 16 -19.99 -5.30 0.38
CA LEU A 16 -19.98 -4.80 -1.00
C LEU A 16 -18.64 -4.17 -1.38
N LEU A 17 -17.96 -3.54 -0.43
CA LEU A 17 -16.78 -2.74 -0.73
C LEU A 17 -15.72 -2.89 0.37
N GLU A 18 -14.51 -3.27 -0.05
CA GLU A 18 -13.30 -3.23 0.75
C GLU A 18 -12.24 -2.42 0.01
N ALA A 19 -11.67 -1.44 0.69
CA ALA A 19 -10.53 -0.67 0.21
C ALA A 19 -9.41 -0.77 1.24
N ASN A 20 -8.19 -1.07 0.77
CA ASN A 20 -7.00 -0.98 1.59
C ASN A 20 -6.03 -0.03 0.88
N ILE A 21 -5.51 0.93 1.63
CA ILE A 21 -4.48 1.85 1.18
C ILE A 21 -3.38 1.79 2.23
N GLY A 22 -2.15 1.54 1.83
CA GLY A 22 -1.03 1.65 2.74
C GLY A 22 0.23 2.15 2.05
N TRP A 23 1.13 2.63 2.89
CA TRP A 23 2.40 3.21 2.52
C TRP A 23 3.46 2.70 3.51
N GLY A 24 4.51 2.12 2.97
CA GLY A 24 5.69 1.69 3.71
C GLY A 24 6.83 2.67 3.48
N LEU A 25 7.47 3.13 4.55
CA LEU A 25 8.73 3.87 4.44
C LEU A 25 9.88 2.86 4.50
N GLN A 26 10.61 2.73 3.40
CA GLN A 26 11.88 1.98 3.37
C GLN A 26 12.97 2.84 4.02
N LEU A 27 13.51 2.39 5.16
CA LEU A 27 14.52 3.13 5.94
C LEU A 27 15.95 2.99 5.40
N VAL A 28 16.12 2.24 4.31
CA VAL A 28 17.39 2.09 3.59
C VAL A 28 17.24 2.73 2.22
N ASP A 29 18.11 3.70 1.95
CA ASP A 29 18.19 4.42 0.69
C ASP A 29 18.67 3.44 -0.40
N VAL A 30 17.73 2.81 -1.10
CA VAL A 30 18.04 2.05 -2.31
C VAL A 30 18.08 3.08 -3.43
N GLU A 31 19.27 3.30 -3.97
CA GLU A 31 19.52 4.17 -5.12
C GLU A 31 18.91 3.54 -6.39
N THR A 32 17.58 3.45 -6.46
CA THR A 32 16.86 2.91 -7.61
C THR A 32 16.47 4.05 -8.54
N ARG A 33 17.23 4.13 -9.64
CA ARG A 33 16.78 4.68 -10.91
C ARG A 33 15.47 4.00 -11.32
N ASP A 34 14.34 4.61 -11.00
CA ASP A 34 13.19 4.84 -11.90
C ASP A 34 11.95 5.22 -11.05
N ARG A 35 11.27 6.30 -11.43
CA ARG A 35 10.27 6.97 -10.58
C ARG A 35 8.90 6.27 -10.64
N THR A 36 8.76 5.10 -10.04
CA THR A 36 7.44 4.44 -9.90
C THR A 36 6.92 4.53 -8.47
N LEU A 37 5.63 4.84 -8.29
CA LEU A 37 5.01 4.96 -6.96
C LEU A 37 5.04 3.65 -6.14
N GLN A 38 5.23 2.51 -6.80
CA GLN A 38 5.37 1.21 -6.14
C GLN A 38 6.75 1.04 -5.49
N GLU A 39 7.79 1.71 -5.99
CA GLU A 39 9.13 1.70 -5.40
C GLU A 39 9.18 2.51 -4.09
N ASP A 40 8.31 3.51 -3.94
CA ASP A 40 8.14 4.30 -2.71
C ASP A 40 7.29 3.60 -1.63
N GLY A 41 7.00 2.30 -1.80
CA GLY A 41 6.28 1.51 -0.81
C GLY A 41 4.78 1.81 -0.73
N PHE A 42 4.18 2.44 -1.74
CA PHE A 42 2.73 2.65 -1.80
C PHE A 42 2.02 1.42 -2.38
N TYR A 43 1.04 0.89 -1.64
CA TYR A 43 0.22 -0.25 -2.03
C TYR A 43 -1.26 0.04 -1.83
N PHE A 44 -2.09 -0.41 -2.77
CA PHE A 44 -3.54 -0.27 -2.66
C PHE A 44 -4.26 -1.52 -3.18
N SER A 45 -5.45 -1.77 -2.63
CA SER A 45 -6.38 -2.78 -3.12
C SER A 45 -7.81 -2.28 -3.03
N LEU A 46 -8.63 -2.63 -4.01
CA LEU A 46 -10.05 -2.33 -4.05
C LEU A 46 -10.81 -3.58 -4.47
N ILE A 47 -11.72 -4.03 -3.62
CA ILE A 47 -12.60 -5.16 -3.89
C ILE A 47 -14.03 -4.65 -3.85
N PHE A 48 -14.72 -4.76 -4.98
CA PHE A 48 -16.13 -4.44 -5.09
C PHE A 48 -16.92 -5.69 -5.48
N ARG A 49 -17.96 -6.00 -4.71
CA ARG A 49 -18.82 -7.18 -4.87
C ARG A 49 -20.27 -6.73 -5.11
N PRO A 50 -20.68 -6.52 -6.37
CA PRO A 50 -22.02 -6.01 -6.67
C PRO A 50 -23.16 -7.04 -6.55
N PHE A 51 -22.86 -8.33 -6.43
CA PHE A 51 -23.80 -9.44 -6.25
C PHE A 51 -23.10 -10.70 -5.73
#